data_AF-A0A951WBI7-F1
#
_entry.id   AF-A0A951WBI7-F1
#
_cell.length_a   1.000
_cell.length_b   1.000
_cell.length_c   1.000
_cell.angle_alpha   90.00
_cell.angle_beta   90.00
_cell.angle_gamma   90.00
#
_symmetry.space_group_name_H-M   'P 1'
#
loop_
_entity.id
_entity.type
_entity.pdbx_description
1 polymer ?
#
loop_
_entity_poly.entity_id
_entity_poly.type
_entity_poly.pdbx_seq_one_letter_code
_entity_poly.pdbx_strand_id
1 'polypeptide(L)'
;MFSSAQFRLQFIVLLWGFTGVLGKLIETSAIPLVWFRVTVAGLVLYLILRIRKIDFKISRKDLTLLLGIGVLIGLHWMAFFGAIKVSNVAVALSTLSTGALFSAFLEPIFFKRKINFSEILLAVIVSGCILLIYNASPE
;
A
#
# COMPACT_ATOMS: atom_id res chain seq x y z
N MET A 1 -15.43 -11.49 -20.82
CA MET A 1 -14.14 -12.02 -21.30
C MET A 1 -13.03 -11.33 -20.52
N PHE A 2 -12.45 -11.96 -19.49
CA PHE A 2 -11.36 -11.34 -18.74
C PHE A 2 -10.09 -11.29 -19.60
N SER A 3 -9.50 -10.09 -19.74
CA SER A 3 -8.22 -9.92 -20.46
C SER A 3 -7.07 -10.53 -19.67
N SER A 4 -5.98 -10.93 -20.36
CA SER A 4 -4.74 -11.41 -19.72
C SER A 4 -4.18 -10.41 -18.70
N ALA A 5 -4.42 -9.11 -18.89
CA ALA A 5 -4.01 -8.06 -17.94
C ALA A 5 -4.84 -8.08 -16.64
N GLN A 6 -6.15 -8.35 -16.73
CA GLN A 6 -7.02 -8.43 -15.55
C GLN A 6 -6.66 -9.62 -14.68
N PHE A 7 -6.34 -10.77 -15.30
CA PHE A 7 -5.87 -11.94 -14.57
C PHE A 7 -4.56 -11.66 -13.80
N ARG A 8 -3.59 -11.00 -14.44
CA ARG A 8 -2.34 -10.59 -13.79
C ARG A 8 -2.59 -9.67 -12.59
N LEU A 9 -3.49 -8.71 -12.71
CA LEU A 9 -3.84 -7.81 -11.61
C LEU A 9 -4.48 -8.57 -10.44
N GLN A 10 -5.45 -9.44 -10.70
CA GLN A 10 -6.09 -10.23 -9.64
C GLN A 10 -5.08 -11.14 -8.93
N PHE A 11 -4.15 -11.73 -9.67
CA PHE A 11 -3.08 -12.53 -9.09
C PHE A 11 -2.14 -11.69 -8.20
N ILE A 12 -1.79 -10.47 -8.61
CA ILE A 12 -0.99 -9.55 -7.78
C ILE A 12 -1.75 -9.16 -6.51
N VAL A 13 -3.04 -8.84 -6.62
CA VAL A 13 -3.88 -8.49 -5.47
C VAL A 13 -3.97 -9.66 -4.48
N LEU A 14 -4.12 -10.89 -4.98
CA LEU A 14 -4.08 -12.11 -4.17
C LEU A 14 -2.75 -12.23 -3.40
N LEU A 15 -1.62 -12.08 -4.09
CA LEU A 15 -0.29 -12.11 -3.46
C LEU A 15 -0.10 -11.00 -2.41
N TRP A 16 -0.63 -9.80 -2.67
CA TRP A 16 -0.62 -8.70 -1.72
C TRP A 16 -1.46 -8.98 -0.47
N GLY A 17 -2.57 -9.72 -0.58
CA GLY A 17 -3.37 -10.15 0.56
C GLY A 17 -2.57 -10.95 1.61
N PHE A 18 -1.64 -11.79 1.17
CA PHE A 18 -0.76 -12.56 2.07
C PHE A 18 0.30 -11.70 2.76
N THR A 19 0.63 -10.52 2.21
CA THR A 19 1.73 -9.70 2.71
C THR A 19 1.50 -9.23 4.15
N GLY A 20 0.26 -8.88 4.50
CA GLY A 20 -0.08 -8.50 5.87
C GLY A 20 0.02 -9.66 6.86
N VAL A 21 -0.48 -10.84 6.46
CA VAL A 21 -0.43 -12.08 7.26
C VAL A 21 1.01 -12.49 7.54
N LEU A 22 1.84 -12.59 6.50
CA LEU A 22 3.25 -12.93 6.64
C LEU A 22 4.01 -11.89 7.48
N GLY A 23 3.70 -10.60 7.33
CA GLY A 23 4.31 -9.55 8.14
C GLY A 23 3.94 -9.63 9.62
N LYS A 24 2.73 -10.07 9.98
CA LYS A 24 2.36 -10.33 11.38
C LYS A 24 3.16 -11.48 11.96
N LEU A 25 3.31 -12.57 11.19
CA LEU A 25 4.02 -13.80 11.60
C LEU A 25 5.52 -13.61 11.81
N ILE A 26 6.17 -12.68 11.11
CA ILE A 26 7.60 -12.41 11.28
C ILE A 26 7.84 -11.64 12.59
N GLU A 27 8.50 -12.19 13.59
CA GLU A 27 8.62 -11.59 14.95
C GLU A 27 9.28 -10.20 14.98
N THR A 28 10.13 -9.88 14.01
CA THR A 28 10.85 -8.62 13.89
C THR A 28 9.92 -7.39 13.87
N SER A 29 10.38 -6.27 14.47
CA SER A 29 9.64 -5.00 14.48
C SER A 29 9.51 -4.39 13.07
N ALA A 30 8.52 -3.51 12.89
CA ALA A 30 8.10 -3.01 11.57
C ALA A 30 9.24 -2.32 10.78
N ILE A 31 10.08 -1.52 11.46
CA ILE A 31 11.16 -0.77 10.81
C ILE A 31 12.21 -1.71 10.17
N PRO A 32 12.86 -2.62 10.92
CA PRO A 32 13.82 -3.55 10.34
C PRO A 32 13.18 -4.49 9.30
N LEU A 33 11.91 -4.88 9.50
CA LEU A 33 11.17 -5.67 8.51
C LEU A 33 11.06 -4.94 7.16
N VAL A 34 10.64 -3.68 7.16
CA VAL A 34 10.52 -2.88 5.93
C VAL A 34 11.89 -2.63 5.31
N TRP A 35 12.89 -2.28 6.11
CA TRP A 35 14.25 -2.03 5.64
C TRP A 35 14.85 -3.21 4.89
N PHE A 36 14.72 -4.42 5.44
CA PHE A 36 15.20 -5.62 4.77
C PHE A 36 14.47 -5.88 3.46
N ARG A 37 13.14 -5.77 3.45
CA ARG A 37 12.34 -6.01 2.23
C ARG A 37 12.67 -5.02 1.11
N VAL A 38 12.78 -3.73 1.43
CA VAL A 38 13.10 -2.69 0.46
C VAL A 38 14.55 -2.81 -0.03
N THR A 39 15.49 -3.16 0.84
CA THR A 39 16.90 -3.41 0.46
C THR A 39 16.99 -4.58 -0.52
N VAL A 40 16.35 -5.71 -0.21
CA VAL A 40 16.34 -6.88 -1.11
C VAL A 40 15.68 -6.54 -2.44
N ALA A 41 14.54 -5.84 -2.43
CA ALA A 41 13.88 -5.39 -3.66
C ALA A 41 14.77 -4.46 -4.50
N GLY A 42 15.47 -3.52 -3.85
CA GLY A 42 16.41 -2.61 -4.50
C GLY A 42 17.60 -3.34 -5.13
N LEU A 43 18.18 -4.32 -4.43
CA LEU A 43 19.27 -5.15 -4.95
C LEU A 43 18.83 -6.00 -6.15
N VAL A 44 17.66 -6.63 -6.05
CA VAL A 44 17.10 -7.42 -7.16
C VAL A 44 16.81 -6.54 -8.35
N LEU A 45 16.19 -5.37 -8.15
CA LEU A 45 15.94 -4.41 -9.23
C LEU A 45 17.25 -3.95 -9.87
N TYR A 46 18.25 -3.59 -9.06
CA TYR A 46 19.57 -3.22 -9.55
C TYR A 46 20.19 -4.33 -10.41
N LEU A 47 20.15 -5.58 -9.95
CA LEU A 47 20.66 -6.73 -10.69
C LEU A 47 19.92 -6.90 -12.04
N ILE A 48 18.59 -6.79 -12.04
CA ILE A 48 17.78 -6.87 -13.26
C ILE A 48 18.16 -5.76 -14.25
N LEU A 49 18.31 -4.51 -13.79
CA LEU A 49 18.71 -3.38 -14.63
C LEU A 49 20.10 -3.60 -15.23
N ARG A 50 21.04 -4.14 -14.44
CA ARG A 50 22.39 -4.50 -14.91
C ARG A 50 22.37 -5.62 -15.95
N ILE A 51 21.60 -6.70 -15.74
CA ILE A 51 21.47 -7.81 -16.70
C ILE A 51 20.83 -7.32 -18.00
N ARG A 52 19.83 -6.44 -17.91
CA ARG A 52 19.14 -5.85 -19.07
C ARG A 52 19.91 -4.69 -19.71
N LYS A 53 21.08 -4.32 -19.18
CA LYS A 53 21.93 -3.21 -19.66
C LYS A 53 21.15 -1.90 -19.82
N ILE A 54 20.24 -1.62 -18.88
CA ILE A 54 19.46 -0.38 -18.86
C ILE A 54 20.31 0.71 -18.22
N ASP A 55 20.48 1.82 -18.92
CA ASP A 55 21.24 2.97 -18.44
C ASP A 55 20.53 3.66 -17.26
N PHE A 56 21.30 4.02 -16.23
CA PHE A 56 20.82 4.76 -15.05
C PHE A 56 20.80 6.29 -15.25
N LYS A 57 20.75 6.75 -16.50
CA LYS A 57 20.76 8.19 -16.80
C LYS A 57 19.41 8.79 -16.44
N ILE A 58 19.38 9.45 -15.28
CA ILE A 58 18.20 10.12 -14.75
C ILE A 58 18.55 11.60 -14.59
N SER A 59 17.64 12.50 -14.98
CA SER A 59 17.84 13.93 -14.78
C SER A 59 17.87 14.26 -13.28
N ARG A 60 18.57 15.34 -12.87
CA ARG A 60 18.57 15.75 -11.46
C ARG A 60 17.16 15.98 -10.91
N LYS A 61 16.25 16.48 -11.76
CA LYS A 61 14.84 16.70 -11.42
C LYS A 61 14.13 15.37 -11.14
N ASP A 62 14.27 14.41 -12.03
CA ASP A 62 13.62 13.10 -11.87
C ASP A 62 14.21 12.33 -10.68
N LEU A 63 15.51 12.50 -10.40
CA LEU A 63 16.13 11.93 -9.21
C LEU A 63 15.52 12.49 -7.93
N THR A 64 15.33 13.81 -7.83
CA THR A 64 14.68 14.41 -6.65
C THR A 64 13.23 13.95 -6.48
N LEU A 65 12.49 13.80 -7.59
CA LEU A 65 11.13 13.28 -7.55
C LEU A 65 11.10 11.82 -7.09
N LEU A 66 12.01 11.00 -7.62
CA LEU A 66 12.13 9.59 -7.27
C LEU A 66 12.48 9.40 -5.78
N LEU A 67 13.37 10.24 -5.24
CA LEU A 67 13.69 10.23 -3.81
C LEU A 67 12.47 10.62 -2.96
N GLY A 68 11.72 11.64 -3.36
CA GLY A 68 10.49 12.05 -2.67
C GLY A 68 9.43 10.93 -2.65
N ILE A 69 9.21 10.28 -3.80
CA ILE A 69 8.33 9.11 -3.90
C ILE A 69 8.83 7.97 -3.03
N GLY A 70 10.14 7.70 -3.03
CA GLY A 70 10.78 6.67 -2.21
C GLY A 70 10.55 6.89 -0.71
N VAL A 71 10.73 8.11 -0.22
CA VAL A 71 10.45 8.48 1.18
C VAL A 71 8.98 8.27 1.51
N LEU A 72 8.06 8.76 0.66
CA LEU A 72 6.63 8.63 0.89
C LEU A 72 6.18 7.17 0.94
N ILE A 73 6.66 6.35 0.00
CA ILE A 73 6.37 4.92 -0.05
C ILE A 73 7.00 4.22 1.17
N GLY A 74 8.23 4.56 1.55
CA GLY A 74 8.89 3.99 2.73
C GLY A 74 8.11 4.27 4.02
N LEU A 75 7.68 5.51 4.22
CA LEU A 75 6.81 5.90 5.33
C LEU A 75 5.49 5.12 5.32
N HIS A 76 4.86 4.99 4.15
CA HIS A 76 3.64 4.21 3.99
C HIS A 76 3.81 2.75 4.43
N TRP A 77 4.87 2.06 3.96
CA TRP A 77 5.15 0.67 4.35
C TRP A 77 5.44 0.53 5.84
N MET A 78 6.17 1.47 6.44
CA MET A 78 6.44 1.49 7.88
C MET A 78 5.15 1.67 8.69
N ALA A 79 4.27 2.59 8.29
CA ALA A 79 2.97 2.79 8.93
C ALA A 79 2.08 1.56 8.79
N PHE A 80 2.04 0.93 7.60
CA PHE A 80 1.27 -0.28 7.34
C PHE A 80 1.70 -1.45 8.23
N PHE A 81 3.00 -1.76 8.28
CA PHE A 81 3.49 -2.83 9.16
C PHE A 81 3.45 -2.46 10.63
N GLY A 82 3.60 -1.19 10.98
CA GLY A 82 3.37 -0.70 12.33
C GLY A 82 1.94 -0.97 12.80
N ALA A 83 0.95 -0.65 11.98
CA ALA A 83 -0.46 -0.91 12.27
C ALA A 83 -0.73 -2.41 12.44
N ILE A 84 -0.19 -3.27 11.57
CA ILE A 84 -0.32 -4.73 11.70
C ILE A 84 0.31 -5.24 13.01
N LYS A 85 1.45 -4.68 13.41
CA LYS A 85 2.15 -5.12 14.63
C LYS A 85 1.45 -4.70 15.91
N VAL A 86 0.88 -3.49 15.95
CA VAL A 86 0.16 -2.94 17.10
C VAL A 86 -1.27 -3.47 17.21
N SER A 87 -1.89 -3.91 16.10
CA SER A 87 -3.25 -4.45 16.07
C SER A 87 -3.24 -5.87 15.48
N ASN A 88 -4.22 -6.22 14.64
CA ASN A 88 -4.28 -7.47 13.90
C ASN A 88 -4.40 -7.23 12.39
N VAL A 89 -4.18 -8.28 11.62
CA VAL A 89 -4.14 -8.23 10.16
C VAL A 89 -5.50 -7.81 9.59
N ALA A 90 -6.60 -8.30 10.16
CA ALA A 90 -7.95 -7.96 9.72
C ALA A 90 -8.22 -6.46 9.86
N VAL A 91 -8.03 -5.90 11.06
CA VAL A 91 -8.25 -4.47 11.35
C VAL A 91 -7.36 -3.58 10.48
N ALA A 92 -6.07 -3.92 10.33
CA ALA A 92 -5.14 -3.15 9.51
C ALA A 92 -5.54 -3.13 8.02
N LEU A 93 -5.92 -4.27 7.43
CA LEU A 93 -6.37 -4.33 6.04
C LEU A 93 -7.76 -3.69 5.84
N SER A 94 -8.68 -3.83 6.80
CA SER A 94 -9.98 -3.18 6.72
C SER A 94 -9.84 -1.66 6.78
N THR A 95 -8.94 -1.14 7.61
CA THR A 95 -8.64 0.29 7.70
C THR A 95 -8.01 0.80 6.39
N LEU A 96 -7.23 -0.01 5.68
CA LEU A 96 -6.69 0.34 4.36
C LEU A 96 -7.80 0.66 3.33
N SER A 97 -8.98 0.04 3.45
CA SER A 97 -10.15 0.34 2.61
C SER A 97 -10.71 1.75 2.84
N THR A 98 -10.38 2.41 3.97
CA THR A 98 -10.65 3.84 4.16
C THR A 98 -9.85 4.73 3.21
N GLY A 99 -8.90 4.19 2.44
CA GLY A 99 -8.27 4.92 1.35
C GLY A 99 -9.28 5.55 0.39
N ALA A 100 -10.39 4.87 0.10
CA ALA A 100 -11.48 5.43 -0.70
C ALA A 100 -12.19 6.61 -0.01
N LEU A 101 -12.38 6.54 1.32
CA LEU A 101 -12.90 7.65 2.13
C LEU A 101 -11.96 8.86 2.04
N PHE A 102 -10.66 8.66 2.26
CA PHE A 102 -9.68 9.74 2.15
C PHE A 102 -9.61 10.30 0.73
N SER A 103 -9.61 9.46 -0.30
CA SER A 103 -9.63 9.91 -1.70
C SER A 103 -10.87 10.73 -2.03
N ALA A 104 -12.06 10.34 -1.58
CA ALA A 104 -13.29 11.09 -1.80
C ALA A 104 -13.22 12.53 -1.25
N PHE A 105 -12.46 12.75 -0.16
CA PHE A 105 -12.22 14.09 0.39
C PHE A 105 -11.03 14.81 -0.25
N LEU A 106 -9.94 14.10 -0.54
CA LEU A 106 -8.70 14.69 -1.09
C LEU A 106 -8.83 15.00 -2.59
N GLU A 107 -9.55 14.19 -3.36
CA GLU A 107 -9.71 14.38 -4.80
C GLU A 107 -10.35 15.74 -5.17
N PRO A 108 -11.45 16.17 -4.52
CA PRO A 108 -11.99 17.51 -4.72
C PRO A 108 -10.97 18.63 -4.44
N ILE A 109 -10.10 18.45 -3.45
CA ILE A 109 -9.10 19.44 -3.05
C ILE A 109 -7.97 19.53 -4.08
N PHE A 110 -7.38 18.39 -4.46
CA PHE A 110 -6.22 18.36 -5.35
C PHE A 110 -6.59 18.51 -6.82
N PHE A 111 -7.68 17.88 -7.24
CA PHE A 111 -8.09 17.84 -8.65
C PHE A 111 -9.26 18.78 -8.98
N LYS A 112 -9.74 19.58 -8.01
CA LYS A 112 -10.85 20.55 -8.19
C LYS A 112 -12.11 19.91 -8.77
N ARG A 113 -12.37 18.66 -8.41
CA ARG A 113 -13.53 17.88 -8.85
C ARG A 113 -14.73 18.15 -7.94
N LYS A 114 -15.95 17.97 -8.44
CA LYS A 114 -17.15 18.02 -7.59
C LYS A 114 -17.16 16.80 -6.67
N ILE A 115 -17.62 17.00 -5.44
CA ILE A 115 -17.84 15.91 -4.49
C ILE A 115 -18.88 14.95 -5.07
N ASN A 116 -18.54 13.67 -5.15
CA ASN A 116 -19.45 12.62 -5.57
C ASN A 116 -20.14 12.00 -4.35
N PHE A 117 -21.46 12.18 -4.24
CA PHE A 117 -22.22 11.70 -3.08
C PHE A 117 -22.17 10.17 -2.93
N SER A 118 -22.08 9.44 -4.04
CA SER A 118 -21.95 7.97 -4.03
C SER A 118 -20.65 7.52 -3.36
N GLU A 119 -19.56 8.26 -3.54
CA GLU A 119 -18.27 7.95 -2.90
C GLU A 119 -18.34 8.19 -1.39
N ILE A 120 -18.98 9.28 -0.96
CA ILE A 120 -19.21 9.56 0.46
C ILE A 120 -20.05 8.45 1.10
N LEU A 121 -21.15 8.04 0.46
CA LEU A 121 -22.02 6.98 0.97
C LEU A 121 -21.27 5.65 1.12
N LEU A 122 -20.53 5.24 0.08
CA LEU A 122 -19.69 4.04 0.12
C LEU A 122 -18.66 4.11 1.25
N ALA A 123 -18.08 5.30 1.46
CA ALA A 123 -17.09 5.50 2.49
C ALA A 123 -17.66 5.37 3.91
N VAL A 124 -18.88 5.88 4.16
CA VAL A 124 -19.62 5.67 5.42
C VAL A 124 -19.92 4.19 5.65
N ILE A 125 -20.36 3.47 4.62
CA ILE A 125 -20.62 2.02 4.69
C ILE A 125 -19.35 1.26 5.08
N VAL A 126 -18.22 1.56 4.41
CA VAL A 126 -16.92 0.93 4.70
C VAL A 126 -16.48 1.22 6.15
N SER A 127 -16.66 2.44 6.65
CA SER A 127 -16.38 2.78 8.05
C SER A 127 -17.22 1.93 9.03
N GLY A 128 -18.51 1.72 8.73
CA GLY A 128 -19.36 0.82 9.52
C GLY A 128 -18.85 -0.63 9.51
N CYS A 129 -18.44 -1.15 8.36
CA CYS A 129 -17.86 -2.49 8.25
C CYS A 129 -16.57 -2.64 9.08
N ILE A 130 -15.71 -1.61 9.10
CA ILE A 130 -14.48 -1.63 9.90
C ILE A 130 -14.80 -1.71 11.40
N LEU A 131 -15.80 -0.98 11.88
CA LEU A 131 -16.24 -1.06 13.28
C LEU A 131 -16.77 -2.45 13.65
N LEU A 132 -17.50 -3.10 12.73
CA LEU A 132 -17.96 -4.48 12.94
C LEU A 132 -16.78 -5.46 13.05
N ILE A 133 -15.77 -5.32 12.17
CA ILE A 133 -14.58 -6.16 12.17
C ILE A 133 -13.77 -5.94 13.46
N TYR A 134 -13.64 -4.70 13.90
CA TYR A 134 -12.96 -4.37 15.16
C TYR A 134 -13.64 -5.03 16.37
N ASN A 135 -14.98 -4.96 16.45
CA ASN A 135 -15.72 -5.60 17.54
C ASN A 135 -15.70 -7.14 17.47
N ALA A 136 -15.61 -7.72 16.27
CA ALA A 136 -15.60 -9.17 16.06
C ALA A 136 -14.21 -9.82 16.27
N SER A 137 -13.13 -9.03 16.19
CA SER A 137 -11.76 -9.50 16.39
C SER A 137 -11.05 -8.71 17.50
N PRO A 138 -11.50 -8.86 18.76
CA PRO A 138 -10.83 -8.28 19.92
C PRO A 138 -9.55 -9.08 20.23
N GLU A 139 -8.52 -8.85 19.43
CA GLU A 139 -7.13 -9.25 19.68
C GLU A 139 -6.24 -8.01 19.78
#